data_AF-A0A6J4XGY1-F1
#
_entry.id   AF-A0A6J4XGY1-F1
#
_cell.length_a   1.000
_cell.length_b   1.000
_cell.length_c   1.000
_cell.angle_alpha   90.00
_cell.angle_beta   90.00
_cell.angle_gamma   90.00
#
_symmetry.space_group_name_H-M   'P 1'
#
loop_
_entity.id
_entity.type
_entity.pdbx_description
1 polymer ?
#
loop_
_entity_poly.entity_id
_entity_poly.type
_entity_poly.pdbx_seq_one_letter_code
_entity_poly.pdbx_strand_id
1 'polypeptide(L)'
;MSLFYDIQRYYSKAPSADGSTRTLLVVDEARWLFDVKRDTTPHISNEIVEKWFTTCRESGFGRIILTQEPQSVSSFVTSNCAIRICFPVYDEGLERAQKVLNLSDEQRDFLGGMGRPGKCVMRHPAIDRPFPVEVPRW
;
A
#
# COMPACT_ATOMS: atom_id res chain seq x y z
N MET A 1 10.17 -16.28 0.19
CA MET A 1 11.05 -15.14 0.55
C MET A 1 12.41 -15.19 -0.14
N SER A 2 13.06 -16.34 -0.36
CA SER A 2 14.36 -16.39 -1.06
C SER A 2 14.31 -15.80 -2.49
N LEU A 3 13.24 -16.09 -3.25
CA LEU A 3 13.07 -15.61 -4.62
C LEU A 3 13.14 -14.08 -4.75
N PHE A 4 12.52 -13.32 -3.83
CA PHE A 4 12.56 -11.86 -3.89
C PHE A 4 13.96 -11.31 -3.65
N TYR A 5 14.72 -11.95 -2.75
CA TYR A 5 16.12 -11.62 -2.53
C TYR A 5 17.01 -12.01 -3.71
N ASP A 6 16.72 -13.14 -4.36
CA ASP A 6 17.49 -13.58 -5.52
C ASP A 6 17.27 -12.64 -6.72
N ILE A 7 16.02 -12.21 -6.95
CA ILE A 7 15.70 -11.19 -7.97
C ILE A 7 16.32 -9.85 -7.59
N GLN A 8 16.24 -9.44 -6.31
CA GLN A 8 16.88 -8.20 -5.84
C GLN A 8 18.39 -8.24 -6.06
N ARG A 9 19.07 -9.33 -5.69
CA ARG A 9 20.51 -9.54 -5.93
C ARG A 9 20.84 -9.52 -7.41
N TYR A 10 20.01 -10.11 -8.26
CA TYR A 10 20.17 -10.07 -9.71
C TYR A 10 20.11 -8.62 -10.22
N TYR A 11 19.12 -7.84 -9.78
CA TYR A 11 19.01 -6.42 -10.15
C TYR A 11 20.16 -5.56 -9.61
N SER A 12 20.67 -5.83 -8.41
CA SER A 12 21.84 -5.14 -7.87
C SER A 12 23.12 -5.41 -8.66
N LYS A 13 23.24 -6.58 -9.31
CA LYS A 13 24.39 -6.92 -10.18
C LYS A 13 24.31 -6.25 -11.56
N ALA A 14 23.12 -5.87 -12.00
CA ALA A 14 22.88 -5.22 -13.29
C ALA A 14 21.92 -4.03 -13.09
N PRO A 15 22.32 -2.97 -12.36
CA PRO A 15 21.43 -1.88 -12.00
C PRO A 15 20.88 -1.17 -13.25
N SER A 16 19.64 -0.68 -13.16
CA SER A 16 19.04 0.08 -14.26
C SER A 16 19.63 1.46 -14.30
N ALA A 17 20.17 1.86 -15.45
CA ALA A 17 20.76 3.19 -15.64
C ALA A 17 19.74 4.33 -15.41
N ASP A 18 18.45 4.03 -15.53
CA ASP A 18 17.31 4.95 -15.45
C ASP A 18 16.54 4.87 -14.12
N GLY A 19 16.88 3.95 -13.21
CA GLY A 19 16.13 3.72 -11.98
C GLY A 19 14.68 3.24 -12.21
N SER A 20 14.35 2.71 -13.39
CA SER A 20 13.00 2.26 -13.71
C SER A 20 12.56 1.07 -12.87
N THR A 21 11.25 0.98 -12.63
CA THR A 21 10.64 -0.20 -12.02
C THR A 21 10.69 -1.35 -13.02
N ARG A 22 11.31 -2.45 -12.62
CA ARG A 22 11.50 -3.68 -13.42
C ARG A 22 10.55 -4.79 -13.05
N THR A 23 10.17 -4.87 -11.78
CA THR A 23 9.19 -5.84 -11.29
C THR A 23 8.11 -5.12 -10.52
N LEU A 24 6.85 -5.40 -10.87
CA LEU A 24 5.68 -4.98 -10.12
C LEU A 24 5.13 -6.17 -9.33
N LEU A 25 5.22 -6.12 -8.01
CA LEU A 25 4.60 -7.10 -7.14
C LEU A 25 3.18 -6.65 -6.78
N VAL A 26 2.18 -7.45 -7.12
CA VAL A 26 0.80 -7.24 -6.66
C VAL A 26 0.52 -8.25 -5.55
N VAL A 27 0.23 -7.74 -4.35
CA VAL A 27 -0.13 -8.55 -3.18
C VAL A 27 -1.60 -8.33 -2.89
N ASP A 28 -2.41 -9.32 -3.24
CA ASP A 28 -3.81 -9.37 -2.84
C ASP A 28 -3.96 -9.98 -1.43
N GLU A 29 -5.05 -9.65 -0.74
CA GLU A 29 -5.30 -10.06 0.64
C GLU A 29 -4.10 -9.84 1.58
N ALA A 30 -3.56 -8.61 1.52
CA ALA A 30 -2.31 -8.23 2.16
C ALA A 30 -2.24 -8.45 3.68
N ARG A 31 -3.38 -8.60 4.36
CA ARG A 31 -3.46 -8.90 5.80
C ARG A 31 -2.71 -10.18 6.18
N TRP A 32 -2.67 -11.20 5.32
CA TRP A 32 -1.97 -12.45 5.61
C TRP A 32 -0.45 -12.26 5.67
N LEU A 33 0.07 -11.38 4.82
CA LEU A 33 1.49 -11.11 4.72
C LEU A 33 1.96 -9.98 5.64
N PHE A 34 1.06 -9.07 6.03
CA PHE A 34 1.39 -7.83 6.75
C PHE A 34 0.45 -7.54 7.92
N ASP A 35 0.03 -8.58 8.64
CA ASP A 35 -0.87 -8.48 9.80
C ASP A 35 -0.39 -7.42 10.81
N VAL A 36 -1.32 -6.57 11.28
CA VAL A 36 -1.07 -5.55 12.31
C VAL A 36 -0.50 -6.13 13.61
N LYS A 37 -0.79 -7.39 13.93
CA LYS A 37 -0.18 -8.09 15.08
C LYS A 37 1.35 -8.21 14.98
N ARG A 38 1.91 -8.01 13.78
CA ARG A 38 3.36 -7.96 13.57
C ARG A 38 3.99 -6.68 14.12
N ASP A 39 3.22 -5.61 14.29
CA ASP A 39 3.70 -4.36 14.91
C ASP A 39 3.97 -4.54 16.42
N THR A 40 3.35 -5.55 17.06
CA THR A 40 3.45 -5.79 18.52
C THR A 40 4.46 -6.86 18.94
N THR A 41 4.97 -7.67 18.01
CA THR A 41 5.86 -8.79 18.36
C THR A 41 7.14 -8.76 17.53
N PRO A 42 8.34 -8.70 18.16
CA PRO A 42 9.62 -8.73 17.46
C PRO A 42 9.88 -10.15 16.94
N HIS A 43 9.37 -10.46 15.76
CA HIS A 43 9.69 -11.68 15.02
C HIS A 43 10.73 -11.38 13.95
N ILE A 44 11.75 -12.23 13.83
CA ILE A 44 12.81 -12.15 12.80
C ILE A 44 12.21 -12.10 11.37
N SER A 45 11.07 -12.75 11.14
CA SER A 45 10.36 -12.69 9.85
C SER A 45 9.85 -11.28 9.50
N ASN A 46 9.60 -10.42 10.49
CA ASN A 46 9.17 -9.04 10.28
C ASN A 46 10.33 -8.18 9.79
N GLU A 47 11.52 -8.30 10.39
CA GLU A 47 12.71 -7.54 9.98
C GLU A 47 13.10 -7.79 8.51
N ILE A 48 12.96 -9.04 8.04
CA ILE A 48 13.28 -9.41 6.67
C ILE A 48 12.29 -8.74 5.69
N VAL A 49 10.99 -8.79 6.01
CA VAL A 49 9.95 -8.14 5.20
C VAL A 49 10.11 -6.63 5.21
N GLU A 50 10.38 -6.03 6.36
CA GLU A 50 10.58 -4.59 6.53
C GLU A 50 11.82 -4.10 5.77
N LYS A 51 12.94 -4.82 5.90
CA LYS A 51 14.18 -4.52 5.16
C LYS A 51 13.98 -4.65 3.65
N TRP A 52 13.22 -5.64 3.20
CA TRP A 52 12.84 -5.72 1.80
C TRP A 52 11.95 -4.52 1.42
N PHE A 53 10.97 -4.16 2.25
CA PHE A 53 10.07 -3.03 2.01
C PHE A 53 10.77 -1.67 1.85
N THR A 54 11.85 -1.44 2.58
CA THR A 54 12.63 -0.20 2.49
C THR A 54 13.58 -0.20 1.30
N THR A 55 14.18 -1.34 0.96
CA THR A 55 15.20 -1.46 -0.10
C THR A 55 14.66 -1.80 -1.49
N CYS A 56 13.38 -2.20 -1.59
CA CYS A 56 12.81 -2.67 -2.85
C CYS A 56 12.78 -1.59 -3.94
N ARG A 57 12.53 -0.31 -3.59
CA ARG A 57 12.48 0.79 -4.57
C ARG A 57 13.81 1.00 -5.27
N GLU A 58 14.90 1.03 -4.52
CA GLU A 58 16.28 1.16 -5.06
C GLU A 58 16.65 -0.03 -5.95
N SER A 59 16.02 -1.17 -5.70
CA SER A 59 16.26 -2.42 -6.42
C SER A 59 15.38 -2.57 -7.67
N GLY A 60 14.58 -1.56 -8.04
CA GLY A 60 13.69 -1.62 -9.21
C GLY A 60 12.39 -2.38 -8.98
N PHE A 61 11.97 -2.58 -7.73
CA PHE A 61 10.66 -3.16 -7.41
C PHE A 61 9.62 -2.07 -7.12
N GLY A 62 8.50 -2.16 -7.83
CA GLY A 62 7.24 -1.51 -7.51
C GLY A 62 6.32 -2.49 -6.79
N ARG A 63 5.36 -1.96 -6.03
CA ARG A 63 4.37 -2.79 -5.32
C ARG A 63 2.97 -2.18 -5.36
N ILE A 64 1.98 -3.05 -5.48
CA ILE A 64 0.56 -2.77 -5.27
C ILE A 64 0.11 -3.70 -4.16
N ILE A 65 -0.49 -3.12 -3.12
CA ILE A 65 -0.96 -3.85 -1.95
C ILE A 65 -2.45 -3.64 -1.86
N LEU A 66 -3.21 -4.73 -1.86
CA LEU A 66 -4.66 -4.72 -1.84
C LEU A 66 -5.15 -5.40 -0.56
N THR A 67 -6.14 -4.80 0.08
CA THR A 67 -6.81 -5.38 1.24
C THR A 67 -8.22 -4.81 1.38
N GLN A 68 -9.13 -5.64 1.90
CA GLN A 68 -10.47 -5.24 2.29
C GLN A 68 -10.54 -4.76 3.75
N GLU A 69 -9.54 -5.12 4.56
CA GLU A 69 -9.46 -4.84 6.00
C GLU A 69 -8.22 -3.98 6.29
N PRO A 70 -8.24 -2.66 5.99
CA PRO A 70 -7.07 -1.81 6.19
C PRO A 70 -6.60 -1.74 7.65
N GLN A 71 -7.51 -1.96 8.62
CA GLN A 71 -7.21 -2.04 10.05
C GLN A 71 -6.37 -3.26 10.42
N SER A 72 -6.45 -4.34 9.64
CA SER A 72 -5.69 -5.57 9.82
C SER A 72 -4.28 -5.49 9.23
N VAL A 73 -3.92 -4.36 8.57
CA VAL A 73 -2.60 -4.17 7.93
C VAL A 73 -1.71 -3.24 8.75
N SER A 74 -0.47 -3.68 8.95
CA SER A 74 0.60 -2.96 9.63
C SER A 74 0.72 -1.49 9.22
N SER A 75 0.94 -0.65 10.23
CA SER A 75 1.19 0.78 10.06
C SER A 75 2.47 1.06 9.26
N PHE A 76 3.48 0.20 9.40
CA PHE A 76 4.72 0.29 8.64
C PHE A 76 4.45 0.19 7.13
N VAL A 77 3.64 -0.79 6.72
CA VAL A 77 3.31 -1.02 5.31
C VAL A 77 2.54 0.16 4.71
N THR A 78 1.48 0.61 5.40
CA THR A 78 0.63 1.72 4.92
C THR A 78 1.36 3.06 4.89
N SER A 79 2.31 3.28 5.80
CA SER A 79 3.16 4.48 5.83
C SER A 79 4.17 4.49 4.68
N ASN A 80 4.68 3.33 4.28
CA ASN A 80 5.63 3.17 3.18
C ASN A 80 4.97 3.12 1.78
N CYS A 81 3.65 3.24 1.68
CA CYS A 81 2.94 3.39 0.40
C CYS A 81 2.83 4.86 0.01
N ALA A 82 3.52 5.28 -1.06
CA ALA A 82 3.49 6.67 -1.53
C ALA A 82 2.13 7.06 -2.13
N ILE A 83 1.51 6.14 -2.86
CA ILE A 83 0.20 6.30 -3.48
C ILE A 83 -0.80 5.44 -2.72
N ARG A 84 -1.98 5.99 -2.44
CA ARG A 84 -3.05 5.29 -1.73
C ARG A 84 -4.33 5.47 -2.50
N ILE A 85 -5.07 4.38 -2.69
CA ILE A 85 -6.38 4.37 -3.34
C ILE A 85 -7.32 3.67 -2.37
N CYS A 86 -8.44 4.30 -2.07
CA CYS A 86 -9.42 3.75 -1.15
C CYS A 86 -10.79 3.79 -1.78
N PHE A 87 -11.30 2.59 -2.03
CA PHE A 87 -12.70 2.36 -2.34
C PHE A 87 -13.53 2.49 -1.05
N PRO A 88 -14.87 2.59 -1.15
CA PRO A 88 -15.73 2.66 0.01
C PRO A 88 -15.44 1.52 0.99
N VAL A 89 -15.21 1.90 2.25
CA VAL A 89 -14.98 1.00 3.39
C VAL A 89 -15.84 1.48 4.56
N TYR A 90 -16.18 0.56 5.45
CA TYR A 90 -17.11 0.82 6.55
C TYR A 90 -16.45 0.49 7.90
N ASP A 91 -17.11 0.92 8.98
CA ASP A 91 -16.74 0.62 10.37
C ASP A 91 -15.26 0.92 10.70
N GLU A 92 -14.55 -0.01 11.33
CA GLU A 92 -13.14 0.12 11.72
C GLU A 92 -12.22 0.42 10.53
N GLY A 93 -12.57 -0.09 9.34
CA GLY A 93 -11.83 0.16 8.12
C GLY A 93 -11.86 1.63 7.70
N LEU A 94 -12.97 2.32 7.99
CA LEU A 94 -13.17 3.74 7.67
C LEU A 94 -12.26 4.64 8.52
N GLU A 95 -12.13 4.35 9.82
CA GLU A 95 -11.23 5.12 10.70
C GLU A 95 -9.76 4.97 10.26
N ARG A 96 -9.38 3.76 9.87
CA ARG A 96 -8.04 3.50 9.36
C ARG A 96 -7.81 4.20 8.02
N ALA A 97 -8.77 4.15 7.11
CA ALA A 97 -8.71 4.83 5.83
C ALA A 97 -8.58 6.35 6.00
N GLN A 98 -9.37 6.96 6.91
CA GLN A 98 -9.30 8.38 7.23
C GLN A 98 -7.86 8.80 7.60
N LYS A 99 -7.23 8.08 8.52
CA LYS A 99 -5.85 8.34 8.96
C LYS A 99 -4.83 8.18 7.82
N VAL A 100 -4.94 7.09 7.07
CA VAL A 100 -3.99 6.74 6.01
C VAL A 100 -4.04 7.71 4.82
N LEU A 101 -5.24 8.21 4.51
CA LEU A 101 -5.46 9.18 3.43
C LEU A 101 -5.36 10.64 3.88
N ASN A 102 -5.28 10.89 5.19
CA ASN A 102 -5.33 12.21 5.81
C ASN A 102 -6.61 12.98 5.44
N LEU A 103 -7.77 12.35 5.67
CA LEU A 103 -9.09 12.93 5.39
C LEU A 103 -9.62 13.72 6.58
N SER A 104 -10.33 14.82 6.29
CA SER A 104 -11.22 15.47 7.27
C SER A 104 -12.43 14.59 7.58
N ASP A 105 -13.17 14.90 8.65
CA ASP A 105 -14.39 14.18 9.01
C ASP A 105 -15.45 14.26 7.88
N GLU A 106 -15.62 15.43 7.27
CA GLU A 106 -16.52 15.59 6.11
C GLU A 106 -16.11 14.70 4.92
N GLN A 107 -14.81 14.54 4.68
CA GLN A 107 -14.28 13.69 3.61
C GLN A 107 -14.40 12.20 3.94
N ARG A 108 -14.28 11.84 5.22
CA ARG A 108 -14.54 10.48 5.71
C ARG A 108 -16.02 10.12 5.49
N ASP A 109 -16.94 11.02 5.80
CA ASP A 109 -18.36 10.79 5.60
C ASP A 109 -18.70 10.65 4.10
N PHE A 110 -18.05 11.45 3.25
CA PHE A 110 -18.14 11.28 1.80
C PHE A 110 -17.64 9.90 1.33
N LEU A 111 -16.52 9.41 1.90
CA LEU A 111 -15.95 8.10 1.56
C LEU A 111 -16.92 6.94 1.90
N GLY A 112 -17.56 7.00 3.07
CA GLY A 112 -18.60 6.03 3.46
C GLY A 112 -19.87 6.15 2.61
N GLY A 113 -20.20 7.35 2.14
CA GLY A 113 -21.37 7.63 1.29
C GLY A 113 -21.21 7.34 -0.20
N MET A 114 -20.02 6.93 -0.67
CA MET A 114 -19.77 6.62 -2.08
C MET A 114 -20.44 5.30 -2.50
N GLY A 115 -21.75 5.33 -2.72
CA GLY A 115 -22.55 4.15 -3.09
C GLY A 115 -22.38 3.63 -4.53
N ARG A 116 -21.33 4.03 -5.27
CA ARG A 116 -21.12 3.62 -6.67
C ARG A 116 -19.84 2.79 -6.83
N PRO A 117 -19.94 1.55 -7.33
CA PRO A 117 -18.77 0.79 -7.76
C PRO A 117 -17.90 1.59 -8.72
N GLY A 118 -16.58 1.51 -8.53
CA GLY A 118 -15.61 2.20 -9.37
C GLY A 118 -15.30 3.65 -8.95
N LYS A 119 -15.98 4.22 -7.94
CA LYS A 119 -15.57 5.49 -7.34
C LYS A 119 -14.67 5.25 -6.14
N CYS A 120 -13.59 6.02 -6.03
CA CYS A 120 -12.63 5.93 -4.93
C CYS A 120 -12.03 7.30 -4.59
N VAL A 121 -11.36 7.38 -3.45
CA VAL A 121 -10.50 8.51 -3.09
C VAL A 121 -9.05 8.10 -3.29
N MET A 122 -8.28 8.97 -3.94
CA MET A 122 -6.85 8.78 -4.17
C MET A 122 -6.04 9.84 -3.43
N ARG A 123 -4.93 9.40 -2.84
CA ARG A 123 -3.84 10.24 -2.36
C ARG A 123 -2.61 9.98 -3.21
N HIS A 124 -2.13 11.02 -3.88
CA HIS A 124 -0.95 10.97 -4.73
C HIS A 124 0.10 11.98 -4.22
N PRO A 125 1.40 11.64 -4.18
CA PRO A 125 2.43 12.52 -3.62
C PRO A 125 2.62 13.83 -4.40
N ALA A 126 2.26 13.86 -5.69
CA ALA A 126 2.30 15.07 -6.51
C ALA A 126 1.06 15.97 -6.38
N ILE A 127 0.07 15.60 -5.56
CA ILE A 127 -1.18 16.37 -5.37
C ILE A 127 -1.40 16.57 -3.87
N ASP A 128 -1.39 17.83 -3.45
CA ASP A 128 -1.36 18.22 -2.03
C ASP A 128 -2.61 17.84 -1.24
N ARG A 129 -3.71 17.47 -1.92
CA ARG A 129 -4.97 17.06 -1.31
C ARG A 129 -5.45 15.69 -1.83
N PRO A 130 -6.19 14.90 -1.04
CA PRO A 130 -6.90 13.73 -1.55
C PRO A 130 -7.99 14.18 -2.53
N PHE A 131 -8.28 13.36 -3.53
CA PHE A 131 -9.24 13.69 -4.58
C PHE A 131 -10.03 12.46 -5.03
N PRO A 132 -11.30 12.63 -5.45
CA PRO A 132 -12.09 11.53 -5.99
C PRO A 132 -11.58 11.11 -7.36
N VAL A 133 -11.60 9.82 -7.61
CA VAL A 133 -11.25 9.18 -8.89
C VAL A 133 -12.37 8.22 -9.28
N GLU A 134 -12.62 8.12 -10.58
CA GLU A 134 -13.56 7.17 -11.16
C GLU A 134 -12.79 6.20 -12.06
N VAL A 135 -12.90 4.91 -11.76
CA VAL A 135 -12.32 3.84 -12.56
C VAL A 135 -13.17 3.67 -13.83
N PRO A 136 -12.58 3.75 -15.03
CA PRO A 136 -13.30 3.58 -16.28
C PRO A 136 -14.02 2.23 -16.33
N ARG A 137 -15.23 2.20 -16.89
CA ARG A 137 -15.90 0.94 -17.21
C ARG A 137 -15.25 0.34 -18.46
N TRP A 138 -14.94 -0.95 -18.38
CA TRP A 138 -14.51 -1.77 -19.51
C TRP A 138 -15.71 -2.24 -20.35
#